data_AF-A0A7K3Y9F0-F1
#
_entry.id   AF-A0A7K3Y9F0-F1
#
_cell.length_a   1.000
_cell.length_b   1.000
_cell.length_c   1.000
_cell.angle_alpha   90.00
_cell.angle_beta   90.00
_cell.angle_gamma   90.00
#
_symmetry.space_group_name_H-M   'P 1'
#
loop_
_entity.id
_entity.type
_entity.pdbx_description
1 polymer ?
#
loop_
_entity_poly.entity_id
_entity_poly.type
_entity_poly.pdbx_seq_one_letter_code
_entity_poly.pdbx_strand_id
1 'polypeptide(L)'
;MNKYSFVARMPDESGALHRAAEIIKSYSGNINRIQYDRRIDPATVFFEVTAAPETCLRMKEDLHAIGYLQETLPVLGFLKFSVYLPHEPGALFELLTYITGAGANIAYIDFDDRRCDPGRVTISLNVEESMVVESLLDRLKSRYRLEILEYDTTGEKLDDTVFYVRFAQAVRGLIGTADDGFLLNLLHDVNHIVQELHSLGQDPEEAFECILCTGRTLRDTTAGGFYADVQRIPVSDAVEVFCFQMPGGGNIFLLRAPDETVMIDTGYGIYHQDVVRMFQHYGLGDLQRIRRIYITHADADHCGAGGLFEAEAHMHAGSLAVIRQANRAYGSRSEASILEEVYTTIINLFSRFAPPENPELFPAEKIGMRSIFPILARVRVHDLEFEILESLGGHLHGQVYLFCPAHGIIFTADTLINFGSLDEDRRRYNSFADFLVTSVNVDSELARRERRALLDVIADLDRELAPSGRRCLVACGHGSISTLVDGRLEVAGPVERYRPKER
;
A
#
# COMPACT_ATOMS: atom_id res chain seq x y z
N MET A 1 14.18 -26.21 11.76
CA MET A 1 13.72 -25.15 12.68
C MET A 1 13.15 -24.06 11.83
N ASN A 2 11.96 -23.56 12.17
CA ASN A 2 11.25 -22.55 11.38
C ASN A 2 11.05 -21.29 12.21
N LYS A 3 10.84 -20.17 11.53
CA LYS A 3 10.47 -18.90 12.12
C LYS A 3 8.95 -18.85 12.30
N TYR A 4 8.49 -18.41 13.46
CA TYR A 4 7.09 -18.27 13.79
C TYR A 4 6.84 -16.90 14.42
N SER A 5 5.77 -16.25 14.00
CA SER A 5 5.31 -15.00 14.57
C SER A 5 4.00 -15.21 15.32
N PHE A 6 3.83 -14.46 16.41
CA PHE A 6 2.56 -14.39 17.12
C PHE A 6 2.45 -13.08 17.91
N VAL A 7 1.22 -12.65 18.11
CA VAL A 7 0.86 -11.49 18.92
C VAL A 7 0.40 -11.99 20.28
N ALA A 8 0.91 -11.37 21.35
CA ALA A 8 0.52 -11.66 22.71
C ALA A 8 -0.13 -10.42 23.35
N ARG A 9 -1.20 -10.63 24.11
CA ARG A 9 -1.82 -9.61 24.94
C ARG A 9 -1.51 -9.91 26.40
N MET A 10 -0.68 -9.09 27.02
CA MET A 10 -0.19 -9.29 28.37
C MET A 10 -0.92 -8.41 29.39
N PRO A 11 -1.12 -8.90 30.62
CA PRO A 11 -1.61 -8.07 31.72
C PRO A 11 -0.57 -7.00 32.08
N ASP A 12 -1.05 -5.83 32.54
CA ASP A 12 -0.20 -4.75 33.07
C ASP A 12 0.25 -5.08 34.51
N GLU A 13 1.09 -6.11 34.64
CA GLU A 13 1.66 -6.54 35.91
C GLU A 13 3.16 -6.90 35.79
N SER A 14 3.87 -6.77 36.91
CA SER A 14 5.29 -7.08 36.96
C SER A 14 5.55 -8.56 36.66
N GLY A 15 6.45 -8.83 35.72
CA GLY A 15 6.83 -10.20 35.35
C GLY A 15 5.99 -10.82 34.23
N ALA A 16 4.99 -10.12 33.67
CA ALA A 16 4.20 -10.64 32.56
C ALA A 16 5.06 -11.07 31.35
N LEU A 17 5.95 -10.19 30.89
CA LEU A 17 6.92 -10.51 29.83
C LEU A 17 7.86 -11.66 30.19
N HIS A 18 8.29 -11.74 31.46
CA HIS A 18 9.16 -12.81 31.93
C HIS A 18 8.45 -14.18 31.84
N ARG A 19 7.15 -14.23 32.17
CA ARG A 19 6.36 -15.46 32.07
C ARG A 19 6.23 -15.95 30.63
N ALA A 20 6.01 -15.04 29.67
CA ALA A 20 5.99 -15.40 28.25
C ALA A 20 7.35 -15.94 27.78
N ALA A 21 8.44 -15.27 28.16
CA ALA A 21 9.80 -15.71 27.83
C ALA A 21 10.17 -17.06 28.48
N GLU A 22 9.67 -17.34 29.69
CA GLU A 22 9.86 -18.63 30.37
C GLU A 22 9.20 -19.78 29.60
N ILE A 23 7.98 -19.57 29.09
CA ILE A 23 7.28 -20.56 28.25
C ILE A 23 8.06 -20.78 26.95
N ILE A 24 8.48 -19.71 26.26
CA ILE A 24 9.25 -19.85 25.01
C ILE A 24 10.56 -20.63 25.26
N LYS A 25 11.25 -20.32 26.36
CA LYS A 25 12.48 -21.00 26.77
C LYS A 25 12.26 -22.48 27.11
N SER A 26 11.18 -22.84 27.78
CA SER A 26 10.91 -24.22 28.19
C SER A 26 10.77 -25.17 26.99
N TYR A 27 10.36 -24.64 25.85
CA TYR A 27 10.26 -25.33 24.57
C TYR A 27 11.49 -25.18 23.67
N SER A 28 12.61 -24.66 24.20
CA SER A 28 13.84 -24.39 23.44
C SER A 28 13.63 -23.44 22.25
N GLY A 29 12.63 -22.55 22.33
CA GLY A 29 12.42 -21.50 21.35
C GLY A 29 13.45 -20.38 21.51
N ASN A 30 13.96 -19.87 20.39
CA ASN A 30 14.82 -18.70 20.36
C ASN A 30 14.02 -17.46 19.95
N ILE A 31 13.93 -16.44 20.81
CA ILE A 31 13.31 -15.16 20.45
C ILE A 31 14.27 -14.41 19.52
N ASN A 32 13.88 -14.24 18.26
CA ASN A 32 14.65 -13.49 17.27
C ASN A 32 14.29 -12.00 17.28
N ARG A 33 13.01 -11.69 17.51
CA ARG A 33 12.49 -10.31 17.60
C ARG A 33 11.45 -10.22 18.70
N ILE A 34 11.46 -9.09 19.39
CA ILE A 34 10.40 -8.68 20.30
C ILE A 34 10.15 -7.18 20.10
N GLN A 35 8.88 -6.78 20.10
CA GLN A 35 8.50 -5.37 20.17
C GLN A 35 7.38 -5.21 21.18
N TYR A 36 7.57 -4.24 22.07
CA TYR A 36 6.59 -3.78 23.04
C TYR A 36 6.88 -2.31 23.30
N ASP A 37 5.88 -1.46 23.09
CA ASP A 37 5.95 -0.05 23.45
C ASP A 37 4.65 0.36 24.14
N ARG A 38 4.74 0.50 25.46
CA ARG A 38 3.63 0.90 26.33
C ARG A 38 3.00 2.23 25.91
N ARG A 39 3.75 3.10 25.22
CA ARG A 39 3.25 4.40 24.73
C ARG A 39 2.29 4.24 23.55
N ILE A 40 2.44 3.16 22.78
CA ILE A 40 1.59 2.82 21.63
C ILE A 40 0.42 1.97 22.08
N ASP A 41 0.70 0.85 22.78
CA ASP A 41 -0.32 -0.04 23.32
C ASP A 41 0.23 -0.71 24.60
N PRO A 42 -0.48 -0.60 25.74
CA PRO A 42 0.03 -1.04 27.03
C PRO A 42 0.04 -2.55 27.23
N ALA A 43 -0.65 -3.32 26.39
CA ALA A 43 -0.85 -4.75 26.58
C ALA A 43 -0.30 -5.60 25.42
N THR A 44 -0.15 -5.04 24.23
CA THR A 44 0.19 -5.81 23.02
C THR A 44 1.69 -5.96 22.84
N VAL A 45 2.14 -7.20 22.64
CA VAL A 45 3.56 -7.57 22.44
C VAL A 45 3.68 -8.44 21.21
N PHE A 46 4.65 -8.13 20.34
CA PHE A 46 4.94 -8.91 19.14
C PHE A 46 6.16 -9.79 19.38
N PHE A 47 6.05 -11.07 19.05
CA PHE A 47 7.15 -12.02 19.10
C PHE A 47 7.42 -12.65 17.75
N GLU A 48 8.70 -12.84 17.48
CA GLU A 48 9.19 -13.70 16.41
C GLU A 48 10.17 -14.71 17.01
N VAL A 49 9.87 -15.99 16.84
CA VAL A 49 10.57 -17.09 17.51
C VAL A 49 11.00 -18.15 16.51
N THR A 50 12.23 -18.64 16.63
CA THR A 50 12.71 -19.82 15.91
C THR A 50 12.55 -21.04 16.79
N ALA A 51 11.81 -22.06 16.33
CA ALA A 51 11.58 -23.30 17.07
C ALA A 51 11.36 -24.50 16.13
N ALA A 52 11.32 -25.72 16.67
CA ALA A 52 10.80 -26.87 15.94
C ALA A 52 9.26 -26.79 15.83
N PRO A 53 8.63 -27.26 14.73
CA PRO A 53 7.18 -27.15 14.54
C PRO A 53 6.36 -27.73 15.70
N GLU A 54 6.73 -28.91 16.19
CA GLU A 54 6.03 -29.60 17.27
C GLU A 54 6.14 -28.84 18.59
N THR A 55 7.29 -28.22 18.84
CA THR A 55 7.52 -27.39 20.03
C THR A 55 6.79 -26.05 19.96
N CYS A 56 6.63 -25.49 18.75
CA CYS A 56 5.91 -24.23 18.56
C CYS A 56 4.42 -24.38 18.88
N LEU A 57 3.80 -25.49 18.46
CA LEU A 57 2.40 -25.78 18.77
C LEU A 57 2.17 -25.78 20.29
N ARG A 58 2.99 -26.53 21.03
CA ARG A 58 2.89 -26.64 22.49
C ARG A 58 3.17 -25.31 23.21
N MET A 59 4.11 -24.53 22.68
CA MET A 59 4.38 -23.18 23.16
C MET A 59 3.15 -22.26 22.99
N LYS A 60 2.46 -22.31 21.84
CA LYS A 60 1.22 -21.57 21.60
C LYS A 60 0.09 -22.03 22.52
N GLU A 61 -0.05 -23.35 22.74
CA GLU A 61 -1.03 -23.91 23.68
C GLU A 61 -0.80 -23.39 25.10
N ASP A 62 0.44 -23.37 25.59
CA ASP A 62 0.75 -22.88 26.94
C ASP A 62 0.56 -21.37 27.07
N LEU A 63 0.88 -20.59 26.04
CA LEU A 63 0.60 -19.15 25.99
C LEU A 63 -0.91 -18.86 25.95
N HIS A 64 -1.68 -19.67 25.22
CA HIS A 64 -3.14 -19.59 25.19
C HIS A 64 -3.75 -19.96 26.55
N ALA A 65 -3.25 -21.00 27.20
CA ALA A 65 -3.74 -21.47 28.50
C ALA A 65 -3.62 -20.42 29.62
N ILE A 66 -2.64 -19.52 29.52
CA ILE A 66 -2.49 -18.38 30.45
C ILE A 66 -3.18 -17.09 29.97
N GLY A 67 -3.90 -17.13 28.84
CA GLY A 67 -4.62 -16.00 28.26
C GLY A 67 -3.74 -14.98 27.53
N TYR A 68 -2.49 -15.32 27.21
CA TYR A 68 -1.55 -14.38 26.59
C TYR A 68 -1.61 -14.41 25.07
N LEU A 69 -1.92 -15.55 24.45
CA LEU A 69 -1.95 -15.64 22.99
C LEU A 69 -3.17 -14.91 22.43
N GLN A 70 -2.94 -13.97 21.51
CA GLN A 70 -4.01 -13.30 20.80
C GLN A 70 -4.32 -14.05 19.50
N GLU A 71 -5.51 -14.63 19.42
CA GLU A 71 -5.99 -15.38 18.23
C GLU A 71 -7.16 -14.69 17.54
N THR A 72 -7.80 -13.74 18.21
CA THR A 72 -8.95 -12.98 17.72
C THR A 72 -8.72 -11.49 17.87
N LEU A 73 -9.29 -10.71 16.96
CA LEU A 73 -9.30 -9.25 16.98
C LEU A 73 -10.74 -8.77 17.20
N PRO A 74 -11.10 -8.40 18.44
CA PRO A 74 -12.46 -7.95 18.73
C PRO A 74 -12.77 -6.67 17.95
N VAL A 75 -14.01 -6.55 17.47
CA VAL A 75 -14.50 -5.29 16.91
C VAL A 75 -14.97 -4.44 18.09
N LEU A 76 -14.17 -3.45 18.47
CA LEU A 76 -14.52 -2.54 19.55
C LEU A 76 -15.29 -1.34 19.01
N GLY A 77 -16.35 -0.97 19.73
CA GLY A 77 -17.02 0.32 19.66
C GLY A 77 -16.63 1.21 20.83
N PHE A 78 -16.94 2.49 20.70
CA PHE A 78 -16.76 3.53 21.70
C PHE A 78 -18.12 4.11 22.08
N LEU A 79 -18.39 4.20 23.38
CA LEU A 79 -19.61 4.79 23.91
C LEU A 79 -19.27 5.86 24.93
N LYS A 80 -19.73 7.10 24.73
CA LYS A 80 -19.60 8.20 25.67
C LYS A 80 -20.96 8.73 26.08
N PHE A 81 -21.19 8.85 27.38
CA PHE A 81 -22.45 9.32 27.92
C PHE A 81 -22.25 10.09 29.22
N SER A 82 -23.21 10.96 29.52
CA SER A 82 -23.38 11.54 30.84
C SER A 82 -24.47 10.80 31.60
N VAL A 83 -24.22 10.49 32.87
CA VAL A 83 -25.19 9.93 33.79
C VAL A 83 -25.29 10.80 35.04
N TYR A 84 -26.51 11.03 35.50
CA TYR A 84 -26.78 11.85 36.68
C TYR A 84 -26.95 10.95 37.89
N LEU A 85 -25.93 10.92 38.74
CA LEU A 85 -25.92 10.13 39.97
C LEU A 85 -26.46 10.94 41.16
N PRO A 86 -27.17 10.30 42.11
CA PRO A 86 -27.47 10.92 43.38
C PRO A 86 -26.17 11.22 44.15
N HIS A 87 -26.10 12.37 44.81
CA HIS A 87 -24.95 12.72 45.64
C HIS A 87 -25.05 12.06 47.03
N GLU A 88 -24.89 10.74 47.04
CA GLU A 88 -24.95 9.92 48.24
C GLU A 88 -23.79 8.89 48.29
N PRO A 89 -23.39 8.42 49.48
CA PRO A 89 -22.33 7.43 49.61
C PRO A 89 -22.62 6.16 48.79
N GLY A 90 -21.67 5.77 47.94
CA GLY A 90 -21.75 4.52 47.15
C GLY A 90 -22.40 4.65 45.78
N ALA A 91 -22.92 5.82 45.38
CA ALA A 91 -23.59 5.99 44.08
C ALA A 91 -22.69 5.64 42.87
N LEU A 92 -21.40 6.02 42.91
CA LEU A 92 -20.44 5.63 41.87
C LEU A 92 -20.19 4.11 41.88
N PHE A 93 -20.12 3.47 43.04
CA PHE A 93 -19.91 2.03 43.14
C PHE A 93 -21.06 1.24 42.51
N GLU A 94 -22.32 1.67 42.73
CA GLU A 94 -23.47 1.07 42.06
C GLU A 94 -23.34 1.18 40.53
N LEU A 95 -23.01 2.36 40.02
CA LEU A 95 -22.80 2.58 38.58
C LEU A 95 -21.71 1.66 38.00
N LEU A 96 -20.55 1.61 38.66
CA LEU A 96 -19.41 0.78 38.23
C LEU A 96 -19.74 -0.72 38.24
N THR A 97 -20.65 -1.16 39.11
CA THR A 97 -21.13 -2.56 39.15
C THR A 97 -21.86 -2.93 37.86
N TYR A 98 -22.66 -2.03 37.29
CA TYR A 98 -23.34 -2.28 36.02
C TYR A 98 -22.35 -2.34 34.85
N ILE A 99 -21.37 -1.42 34.82
CA ILE A 99 -20.35 -1.35 33.77
C ILE A 99 -19.46 -2.61 33.82
N THR A 100 -18.95 -2.95 35.01
CA THR A 100 -18.13 -4.15 35.22
C THR A 100 -18.90 -5.43 34.89
N GLY A 101 -20.17 -5.51 35.30
CA GLY A 101 -21.02 -6.67 35.00
C GLY A 101 -21.36 -6.84 33.52
N ALA A 102 -21.21 -5.77 32.72
CA ALA A 102 -21.33 -5.83 31.26
C ALA A 102 -20.00 -6.16 30.56
N GLY A 103 -18.89 -6.31 31.30
CA GLY A 103 -17.57 -6.54 30.71
C GLY A 103 -17.01 -5.35 29.94
N ALA A 104 -17.56 -4.14 30.14
CA ALA A 104 -17.11 -2.93 29.46
C ALA A 104 -15.92 -2.29 30.18
N ASN A 105 -14.90 -1.90 29.42
CA ASN A 105 -13.73 -1.23 29.97
C ASN A 105 -13.92 0.29 29.97
N ILE A 106 -13.62 0.95 31.08
CA ILE A 106 -13.71 2.40 31.22
C ILE A 106 -12.47 3.04 30.62
N ALA A 107 -12.65 3.80 29.54
CA ALA A 107 -11.62 4.62 28.92
C ALA A 107 -11.43 5.95 29.66
N TYR A 108 -12.53 6.55 30.13
CA TYR A 108 -12.53 7.85 30.78
C TYR A 108 -13.69 7.98 31.77
N ILE A 109 -13.45 8.66 32.89
CA ILE A 109 -14.49 9.06 33.83
C ILE A 109 -14.15 10.41 34.47
N ASP A 110 -15.11 11.32 34.51
CA ASP A 110 -14.99 12.65 35.11
C ASP A 110 -16.24 13.03 35.88
N PHE A 111 -16.02 13.52 37.10
CA PHE A 111 -17.04 13.98 38.03
C PHE A 111 -16.45 15.05 38.93
N ASP A 112 -17.22 16.13 39.15
CA ASP A 112 -16.86 17.19 40.07
C ASP A 112 -18.15 17.80 40.65
N ASP A 113 -18.29 17.72 41.97
CA ASP A 113 -19.47 18.18 42.70
C ASP A 113 -19.59 19.71 42.76
N ARG A 114 -18.52 20.44 42.40
CA ARG A 114 -18.47 21.91 42.38
C ARG A 114 -18.93 22.51 41.05
N ARG A 115 -19.21 21.68 40.04
CA ARG A 115 -19.66 22.16 38.72
C ARG A 115 -21.10 22.64 38.75
N CYS A 116 -21.45 23.49 37.79
CA CYS A 116 -22.81 24.03 37.62
C CYS A 116 -23.90 22.97 37.39
N ASP A 117 -23.52 21.71 37.16
CA ASP A 117 -24.44 20.59 36.93
C ASP A 117 -24.19 19.47 37.96
N PRO A 118 -24.72 19.59 39.19
CA PRO A 118 -24.44 18.68 40.29
C PRO A 118 -24.88 17.25 39.97
N GLY A 119 -24.03 16.26 40.25
CA GLY A 119 -24.35 14.85 40.03
C GLY A 119 -24.04 14.34 38.62
N ARG A 120 -23.60 15.20 37.68
CA ARG A 120 -23.23 14.74 36.33
C ARG A 120 -21.88 14.04 36.31
N VAL A 121 -21.90 12.75 36.00
CA VAL A 121 -20.70 11.94 35.71
C VAL A 121 -20.60 11.73 34.21
N THR A 122 -19.46 12.08 33.61
CA THR A 122 -19.18 11.82 32.18
C THR A 122 -18.30 10.60 32.07
N ILE A 123 -18.70 9.60 31.28
CA ILE A 123 -17.98 8.32 31.11
C ILE A 123 -17.82 7.99 29.64
N SER A 124 -16.67 7.42 29.29
CA SER A 124 -16.42 6.77 28.01
C SER A 124 -16.02 5.31 28.21
N LEU A 125 -16.55 4.41 27.37
CA LEU A 125 -16.35 2.96 27.43
C LEU A 125 -15.87 2.40 26.09
N ASN A 126 -14.97 1.41 26.13
CA ASN A 126 -14.66 0.53 25.00
C ASN A 126 -15.50 -0.74 25.13
N VAL A 127 -16.24 -1.11 24.07
CA VAL A 127 -17.31 -2.12 24.12
C VAL A 127 -17.24 -3.07 22.93
N GLU A 128 -17.27 -4.38 23.17
CA GLU A 128 -17.04 -5.43 22.14
C GLU A 128 -18.28 -5.77 21.30
N GLU A 129 -19.50 -5.49 21.79
CA GLU A 129 -20.74 -5.88 21.10
C GLU A 129 -21.89 -4.88 21.28
N SER A 130 -22.65 -4.62 20.20
CA SER A 130 -23.81 -3.72 20.25
C SER A 130 -24.93 -4.23 21.17
N MET A 131 -25.13 -5.54 21.31
CA MET A 131 -26.15 -6.09 22.22
C MET A 131 -25.79 -5.87 23.70
N VAL A 132 -24.50 -5.97 24.05
CA VAL A 132 -24.02 -5.67 25.40
C VAL A 132 -24.19 -4.19 25.71
N VAL A 133 -23.94 -3.32 24.73
CA VAL A 133 -24.17 -1.88 24.83
C VAL A 133 -25.65 -1.55 25.04
N GLU A 134 -26.55 -2.12 24.23
CA GLU A 134 -27.98 -1.91 24.36
C GLU A 134 -28.47 -2.37 25.74
N SER A 135 -28.08 -3.56 26.18
CA SER A 135 -28.44 -4.06 27.51
C SER A 135 -27.89 -3.19 28.64
N LEU A 136 -26.65 -2.67 28.52
CA LEU A 136 -26.07 -1.77 29.50
C LEU A 136 -26.83 -0.45 29.55
N LEU A 137 -27.08 0.17 28.39
CA LEU A 137 -27.79 1.44 28.28
C LEU A 137 -29.23 1.33 28.79
N ASP A 138 -29.93 0.24 28.51
CA ASP A 138 -31.31 0.03 29.00
C ASP A 138 -31.34 -0.11 30.52
N ARG A 139 -30.39 -0.86 31.10
CA ARG A 139 -30.27 -0.97 32.56
C ARG A 139 -29.97 0.39 33.19
N LEU A 140 -29.06 1.17 32.61
CA LEU A 140 -28.72 2.50 33.12
C LEU A 140 -29.89 3.49 32.98
N LYS A 141 -30.57 3.54 31.83
CA LYS A 141 -31.74 4.41 31.59
C LYS A 141 -32.91 4.10 32.52
N SER A 142 -33.07 2.85 32.94
CA SER A 142 -34.14 2.45 33.87
C SER A 142 -33.99 3.05 35.28
N ARG A 143 -32.76 3.49 35.64
CA ARG A 143 -32.40 3.87 37.01
C ARG A 143 -31.85 5.29 37.13
N TYR A 144 -31.18 5.78 36.09
CA TYR A 144 -30.54 7.09 36.07
C TYR A 144 -31.00 7.90 34.87
N ARG A 145 -31.00 9.23 35.03
CA ARG A 145 -31.08 10.12 33.87
C ARG A 145 -29.77 9.99 33.10
N LEU A 146 -29.86 9.63 31.83
CA LEU A 146 -28.72 9.37 30.95
C LEU A 146 -28.85 10.21 29.68
N GLU A 147 -27.74 10.78 29.24
CA GLU A 147 -27.59 11.52 27.99
C GLU A 147 -26.43 10.89 27.21
N ILE A 148 -26.73 10.28 26.06
CA ILE A 148 -25.69 9.75 25.17
C ILE A 148 -25.05 10.94 24.47
N LEU A 149 -23.75 11.11 24.67
CA LEU A 149 -22.97 12.17 24.02
C LEU A 149 -22.42 11.68 22.68
N GLU A 150 -22.02 10.41 22.63
CA GLU A 150 -21.35 9.84 21.47
C GLU A 150 -21.49 8.32 21.45
N TYR A 151 -21.70 7.75 20.27
CA TYR A 151 -21.65 6.32 20.03
C TYR A 151 -21.00 6.08 18.67
N ASP A 152 -19.87 5.38 18.69
CA ASP A 152 -19.08 5.06 17.50
C ASP A 152 -18.83 3.55 17.45
N THR A 153 -19.12 2.94 16.31
CA THR A 153 -18.88 1.51 16.07
C THR A 153 -17.76 1.28 15.05
N THR A 154 -17.16 2.37 14.54
CA THR A 154 -16.09 2.32 13.54
C THR A 154 -14.71 2.11 14.17
N GLY A 155 -14.57 2.42 15.47
CA GLY A 155 -13.32 2.31 16.22
C GLY A 155 -12.45 3.57 16.17
N GLU A 156 -12.82 4.59 15.39
CA GLU A 156 -12.05 5.83 15.23
C GLU A 156 -11.84 6.59 16.54
N LYS A 157 -12.77 6.43 17.49
CA LYS A 157 -12.74 7.13 18.80
C LYS A 157 -12.21 6.30 19.95
N LEU A 158 -11.72 5.09 19.68
CA LEU A 158 -11.04 4.27 20.68
C LEU A 158 -9.76 4.97 21.14
N ASP A 159 -9.50 4.87 22.44
CA ASP A 159 -8.25 5.38 23.04
C ASP A 159 -7.04 4.48 22.70
N ASP A 160 -5.84 4.97 23.02
CA ASP A 160 -4.59 4.29 22.65
C ASP A 160 -4.29 3.04 23.51
N THR A 161 -5.11 2.70 24.51
CA THR A 161 -4.98 1.42 25.24
C THR A 161 -5.33 0.20 24.38
N VAL A 162 -5.95 0.42 23.22
CA VAL A 162 -6.34 -0.61 22.24
C VAL A 162 -5.90 -0.23 20.82
N PHE A 163 -4.79 0.50 20.70
CA PHE A 163 -4.29 1.04 19.43
C PHE A 163 -4.24 0.00 18.30
N TYR A 164 -3.66 -1.19 18.55
CA TYR A 164 -3.52 -2.21 17.49
C TYR A 164 -4.86 -2.78 17.04
N VAL A 165 -5.86 -2.80 17.94
CA VAL A 165 -7.23 -3.19 17.58
C VAL A 165 -7.86 -2.13 16.68
N ARG A 166 -7.74 -0.84 17.05
CA ARG A 166 -8.20 0.29 16.23
C ARG A 166 -7.56 0.26 14.83
N PHE A 167 -6.25 0.05 14.76
CA PHE A 167 -5.52 -0.04 13.50
C PHE A 167 -5.99 -1.24 12.68
N ALA A 168 -6.15 -2.42 13.29
CA ALA A 168 -6.65 -3.61 12.59
C ALA A 168 -8.06 -3.44 12.04
N GLN A 169 -8.95 -2.76 12.77
CA GLN A 169 -10.29 -2.41 12.31
C GLN A 169 -10.23 -1.47 11.10
N ALA A 170 -9.35 -0.46 11.13
CA ALA A 170 -9.15 0.45 10.00
C ALA A 170 -8.65 -0.31 8.75
N VAL A 171 -7.67 -1.20 8.91
CA VAL A 171 -7.16 -2.06 7.83
C VAL A 171 -8.24 -2.99 7.30
N ARG A 172 -9.03 -3.63 8.18
CA ARG A 172 -10.17 -4.47 7.79
C ARG A 172 -11.17 -3.70 6.92
N GLY A 173 -11.42 -2.42 7.23
CA GLY A 173 -12.25 -1.54 6.40
C GLY A 173 -11.67 -1.23 5.00
N LEU A 174 -10.37 -1.41 4.78
CA LEU A 174 -9.71 -1.20 3.49
C LEU A 174 -9.69 -2.48 2.62
N ILE A 175 -9.45 -3.63 3.25
CA ILE A 175 -9.26 -4.90 2.54
C ILE A 175 -10.52 -5.77 2.49
N GLY A 176 -11.54 -5.44 3.29
CA GLY A 176 -12.81 -6.15 3.35
C GLY A 176 -12.81 -7.33 4.33
N THR A 177 -13.41 -8.44 3.92
CA THR A 177 -13.61 -9.65 4.74
C THR A 177 -12.31 -10.45 4.89
N ALA A 178 -11.36 -9.92 5.66
CA ALA A 178 -10.19 -10.65 6.12
C ALA A 178 -10.49 -11.38 7.43
N ASP A 179 -10.01 -12.62 7.56
CA ASP A 179 -10.05 -13.35 8.82
C ASP A 179 -9.05 -12.76 9.83
N ASP A 180 -9.29 -13.04 11.11
CA ASP A 180 -8.46 -12.51 12.21
C ASP A 180 -7.01 -13.02 12.16
N GLY A 181 -6.79 -14.25 11.69
CA GLY A 181 -5.45 -14.82 11.57
C GLY A 181 -4.61 -14.08 10.52
N PHE A 182 -5.20 -13.79 9.37
CA PHE A 182 -4.59 -12.94 8.34
C PHE A 182 -4.28 -11.54 8.89
N LEU A 183 -5.24 -10.90 9.56
CA LEU A 183 -5.05 -9.56 10.12
C LEU A 183 -3.96 -9.52 11.19
N LEU A 184 -3.86 -10.53 12.05
CA LEU A 184 -2.79 -10.64 13.05
C LEU A 184 -1.40 -10.79 12.43
N ASN A 185 -1.29 -11.55 11.33
CA ASN A 185 -0.03 -11.64 10.58
C ASN A 185 0.32 -10.30 9.93
N LEU A 186 -0.65 -9.64 9.29
CA LEU A 186 -0.44 -8.32 8.70
C LEU A 186 -0.06 -7.27 9.74
N LEU A 187 -0.67 -7.28 10.93
CA LEU A 187 -0.29 -6.43 12.06
C LEU A 187 1.15 -6.67 12.49
N HIS A 188 1.59 -7.94 12.53
CA HIS A 188 2.97 -8.28 12.84
C HIS A 188 3.93 -7.69 11.81
N ASP A 189 3.61 -7.78 10.52
CA ASP A 189 4.46 -7.27 9.45
C ASP A 189 4.52 -5.73 9.48
N VAL A 190 3.37 -5.07 9.63
CA VAL A 190 3.29 -3.61 9.82
C VAL A 190 4.10 -3.17 11.04
N ASN A 191 3.96 -3.87 12.18
CA ASN A 191 4.75 -3.58 13.38
C ASN A 191 6.26 -3.68 13.13
N HIS A 192 6.68 -4.60 12.25
CA HIS A 192 8.08 -4.73 11.87
C HIS A 192 8.57 -3.50 11.10
N ILE A 193 7.80 -3.01 10.10
CA ILE A 193 8.12 -1.73 9.40
C ILE A 193 8.27 -0.60 10.42
N VAL A 194 7.28 -0.45 11.29
CA VAL A 194 7.25 0.63 12.28
C VAL A 194 8.45 0.56 13.22
N GLN A 195 8.81 -0.65 13.67
CA GLN A 195 9.99 -0.85 14.51
C GLN A 195 11.28 -0.42 13.81
N GLU A 196 11.45 -0.79 12.54
CA GLU A 196 12.62 -0.44 11.74
C GLU A 196 12.69 1.07 11.49
N LEU A 197 11.59 1.70 11.06
CA LEU A 197 11.53 3.16 10.84
C LEU A 197 11.79 3.94 12.14
N HIS A 198 11.26 3.47 13.27
CA HIS A 198 11.54 4.06 14.58
C HIS A 198 13.01 3.93 14.98
N SER A 199 13.68 2.82 14.64
CA SER A 199 15.13 2.66 14.85
C SER A 199 15.95 3.67 14.03
N LEU A 200 15.40 4.14 12.90
CA LEU A 200 15.95 5.20 12.05
C LEU A 200 15.52 6.61 12.49
N GLY A 201 14.79 6.73 13.61
CA GLY A 201 14.38 8.00 14.21
C GLY A 201 13.04 8.56 13.69
N GLN A 202 12.26 7.79 12.95
CA GLN A 202 10.90 8.18 12.53
C GLN A 202 9.89 7.98 13.67
N ASP A 203 8.78 8.71 13.62
CA ASP A 203 7.67 8.54 14.56
C ASP A 203 6.83 7.30 14.19
N PRO A 204 6.60 6.35 15.13
CA PRO A 204 5.73 5.21 14.92
C PRO A 204 4.32 5.58 14.45
N GLU A 205 3.74 6.64 15.01
CA GLU A 205 2.37 7.06 14.66
C GLU A 205 2.29 7.53 13.20
N GLU A 206 3.28 8.29 12.75
CA GLU A 206 3.39 8.71 11.35
C GLU A 206 3.49 7.51 10.40
N ALA A 207 4.21 6.46 10.79
CA ALA A 207 4.33 5.25 9.97
C ALA A 207 3.03 4.46 9.85
N PHE A 208 2.29 4.28 10.95
CA PHE A 208 0.96 3.66 10.89
C PHE A 208 0.00 4.50 10.04
N GLU A 209 -0.02 5.82 10.22
CA GLU A 209 -0.90 6.70 9.46
C GLU A 209 -0.54 6.73 7.97
N CYS A 210 0.74 6.68 7.62
CA CYS A 210 1.21 6.59 6.23
C CYS A 210 0.68 5.32 5.52
N ILE A 211 0.69 4.17 6.22
CA ILE A 211 0.13 2.91 5.72
C ILE A 211 -1.38 3.04 5.49
N LEU A 212 -2.13 3.58 6.45
CA LEU A 212 -3.57 3.79 6.31
C LEU A 212 -3.89 4.79 5.20
N CYS A 213 -3.14 5.89 5.11
CA CYS A 213 -3.29 6.88 4.04
C CYS A 213 -3.06 6.26 2.65
N THR A 214 -2.09 5.35 2.50
CA THR A 214 -1.86 4.63 1.25
C THR A 214 -3.11 3.85 0.83
N GLY A 215 -3.65 2.99 1.71
CA GLY A 215 -4.83 2.20 1.40
C GLY A 215 -6.12 3.04 1.23
N ARG A 216 -6.31 4.08 2.06
CA ARG A 216 -7.44 5.03 1.92
C ARG A 216 -7.39 5.75 0.58
N THR A 217 -6.22 6.26 0.17
CA THR A 217 -6.09 6.98 -1.10
C THR A 217 -6.43 6.07 -2.28
N LEU A 218 -5.92 4.84 -2.31
CA LEU A 218 -6.26 3.86 -3.36
C LEU A 218 -7.76 3.55 -3.41
N ARG A 219 -8.40 3.38 -2.26
CA ARG A 219 -9.86 3.13 -2.17
C ARG A 219 -10.65 4.35 -2.65
N ASP A 220 -10.32 5.54 -2.14
CA ASP A 220 -11.10 6.76 -2.32
C ASP A 220 -10.96 7.33 -3.74
N THR A 221 -9.90 6.94 -4.46
CA THR A 221 -9.68 7.26 -5.88
C THR A 221 -10.21 6.20 -6.84
N THR A 222 -11.16 5.37 -6.40
CA THR A 222 -11.92 4.45 -7.26
C THR A 222 -13.34 4.95 -7.50
N ALA A 223 -14.02 4.40 -8.51
CA ALA A 223 -15.41 4.71 -8.82
C ALA A 223 -15.66 6.22 -8.94
N GLY A 224 -16.52 6.82 -8.11
CA GLY A 224 -16.84 8.25 -8.18
C GLY A 224 -15.64 9.18 -7.93
N GLY A 225 -14.63 8.73 -7.19
CA GLY A 225 -13.41 9.49 -6.92
C GLY A 225 -12.29 9.29 -7.94
N PHE A 226 -12.45 8.37 -8.90
CA PHE A 226 -11.43 8.10 -9.91
C PHE A 226 -11.22 9.30 -10.83
N TYR A 227 -9.98 9.49 -11.27
CA TYR A 227 -9.63 10.50 -12.27
C TYR A 227 -8.38 10.07 -13.04
N ALA A 228 -8.12 10.69 -14.17
CA ALA A 228 -6.85 10.54 -14.86
C ALA A 228 -6.52 11.83 -15.63
N ASP A 229 -5.23 12.09 -15.85
CA ASP A 229 -4.82 13.07 -16.86
C ASP A 229 -4.40 12.32 -18.11
N VAL A 230 -4.96 12.74 -19.25
CA VAL A 230 -4.89 12.00 -20.50
C VAL A 230 -4.21 12.84 -21.56
N GLN A 231 -3.19 12.27 -22.19
CA GLN A 231 -2.56 12.84 -23.39
C GLN A 231 -2.79 11.92 -24.58
N ARG A 232 -2.90 12.55 -25.75
CA ARG A 232 -3.07 11.88 -27.04
C ARG A 232 -2.06 12.45 -28.01
N ILE A 233 -1.08 11.64 -28.40
CA ILE A 233 0.05 12.10 -29.20
C ILE A 233 0.19 11.21 -30.43
N PRO A 234 0.03 11.76 -31.65
CA PRO A 234 0.35 11.04 -32.87
C PRO A 234 1.86 10.83 -32.96
N VAL A 235 2.29 9.57 -33.11
CA VAL A 235 3.72 9.20 -33.24
C VAL A 235 4.06 8.90 -34.70
N SER A 236 3.10 8.40 -35.47
CA SER A 236 3.13 8.25 -36.92
C SER A 236 1.77 8.56 -37.53
N ASP A 237 1.64 8.48 -38.86
CA ASP A 237 0.35 8.61 -39.55
C ASP A 237 -0.64 7.50 -39.16
N ALA A 238 -0.15 6.37 -38.65
CA ALA A 238 -0.95 5.20 -38.33
C ALA A 238 -1.08 4.93 -36.82
N VAL A 239 -0.16 5.44 -35.99
CA VAL A 239 -0.11 5.13 -34.55
C VAL A 239 -0.26 6.38 -33.69
N GLU A 240 -1.25 6.36 -32.81
CA GLU A 240 -1.48 7.34 -31.75
C GLU A 240 -1.14 6.71 -30.39
N VAL A 241 -0.39 7.42 -29.55
CA VAL A 241 -0.11 7.04 -28.16
C VAL A 241 -1.09 7.77 -27.25
N PHE A 242 -1.77 7.01 -26.41
CA PHE A 242 -2.48 7.50 -25.25
C PHE A 242 -1.59 7.33 -24.01
N CYS A 243 -1.45 8.37 -23.20
CA CYS A 243 -0.88 8.30 -21.86
C CYS A 243 -1.98 8.61 -20.87
N PHE A 244 -2.23 7.70 -19.94
CA PHE A 244 -3.17 7.86 -18.84
C PHE A 244 -2.41 7.91 -17.52
N GLN A 245 -2.41 9.08 -16.89
CA GLN A 245 -1.73 9.32 -15.62
C GLN A 245 -2.71 9.00 -14.49
N MET A 246 -2.49 7.91 -13.75
CA MET A 246 -3.44 7.39 -12.75
C MET A 246 -3.40 8.17 -11.42
N PRO A 247 -4.44 8.11 -10.56
CA PRO A 247 -4.47 8.82 -9.28
C PRO A 247 -3.36 8.42 -8.31
N GLY A 248 -3.05 7.12 -8.25
CA GLY A 248 -2.01 6.56 -7.37
C GLY A 248 -0.62 6.51 -8.00
N GLY A 249 -0.37 7.26 -9.08
CA GLY A 249 0.85 7.06 -9.87
C GLY A 249 0.77 5.83 -10.78
N GLY A 250 1.85 5.58 -11.52
CA GLY A 250 1.93 4.57 -12.57
C GLY A 250 1.13 4.97 -13.81
N ASN A 251 1.84 5.29 -14.88
CA ASN A 251 1.20 5.59 -16.16
C ASN A 251 0.78 4.30 -16.86
N ILE A 252 -0.38 4.37 -17.51
CA ILE A 252 -0.79 3.37 -18.49
C ILE A 252 -0.65 3.97 -19.88
N PHE A 253 -0.01 3.26 -20.80
CA PHE A 253 0.08 3.68 -22.19
C PHE A 253 -0.66 2.73 -23.12
N LEU A 254 -1.38 3.29 -24.11
CA LEU A 254 -1.95 2.52 -25.21
C LEU A 254 -1.45 3.06 -26.55
N LEU A 255 -0.82 2.19 -27.34
CA LEU A 255 -0.42 2.45 -28.72
C LEU A 255 -1.55 1.94 -29.61
N ARG A 256 -2.39 2.85 -30.10
CA ARG A 256 -3.50 2.50 -31.00
C ARG A 256 -3.00 2.49 -32.44
N ALA A 257 -2.96 1.30 -33.04
CA ALA A 257 -2.67 1.08 -34.45
C ALA A 257 -3.94 0.60 -35.21
N PRO A 258 -3.92 0.50 -36.55
CA PRO A 258 -5.08 0.05 -37.33
C PRO A 258 -5.54 -1.37 -36.96
N ASP A 259 -4.61 -2.30 -36.78
CA ASP A 259 -4.91 -3.73 -36.62
C ASP A 259 -4.92 -4.20 -35.16
N GLU A 260 -4.24 -3.48 -34.26
CA GLU A 260 -4.10 -3.84 -32.86
C GLU A 260 -3.95 -2.61 -31.96
N THR A 261 -4.16 -2.82 -30.66
CA THR A 261 -3.72 -1.93 -29.60
C THR A 261 -2.66 -2.67 -28.78
N VAL A 262 -1.55 -1.98 -28.50
CA VAL A 262 -0.52 -2.47 -27.57
C VAL A 262 -0.55 -1.64 -26.32
N MET A 263 -0.52 -2.30 -25.16
CA MET A 263 -0.50 -1.66 -23.85
C MET A 263 0.91 -1.72 -23.26
N ILE A 264 1.33 -0.65 -22.60
CA ILE A 264 2.56 -0.62 -21.81
C ILE A 264 2.17 -0.23 -20.39
N ASP A 265 2.46 -1.13 -19.45
CA ASP A 265 2.00 -1.10 -18.06
C ASP A 265 0.46 -1.04 -17.92
N THR A 266 -0.03 -1.32 -16.71
CA THR A 266 -1.43 -1.68 -16.45
C THR A 266 -2.07 -0.97 -15.28
N GLY A 267 -1.31 -0.21 -14.49
CA GLY A 267 -1.84 0.41 -13.28
C GLY A 267 -2.02 -0.61 -12.15
N TYR A 268 -2.49 -0.10 -11.00
CA TYR A 268 -2.97 -0.93 -9.91
C TYR A 268 -4.21 -1.75 -10.29
N GLY A 269 -4.31 -2.97 -9.76
CA GLY A 269 -5.45 -3.87 -9.98
C GLY A 269 -6.80 -3.28 -9.55
N ILE A 270 -6.82 -2.52 -8.46
CA ILE A 270 -8.01 -1.87 -7.92
C ILE A 270 -8.64 -0.87 -8.90
N TYR A 271 -7.85 -0.27 -9.79
CA TYR A 271 -8.33 0.67 -10.80
C TYR A 271 -8.84 -0.01 -12.07
N HIS A 272 -8.69 -1.32 -12.24
CA HIS A 272 -9.01 -2.01 -13.50
C HIS A 272 -10.41 -1.65 -14.04
N GLN A 273 -11.44 -1.70 -13.20
CA GLN A 273 -12.80 -1.37 -13.65
C GLN A 273 -12.97 0.11 -14.06
N ASP A 274 -12.29 1.02 -13.37
CA ASP A 274 -12.27 2.44 -13.71
C ASP A 274 -11.51 2.70 -15.01
N VAL A 275 -10.36 2.04 -15.19
CA VAL A 275 -9.56 2.08 -16.40
C VAL A 275 -10.34 1.58 -17.60
N VAL A 276 -11.09 0.47 -17.49
CA VAL A 276 -11.95 -0.03 -18.58
C VAL A 276 -13.03 0.99 -18.95
N ARG A 277 -13.66 1.65 -17.97
CA ARG A 277 -14.64 2.72 -18.22
C ARG A 277 -14.01 3.94 -18.92
N MET A 278 -12.80 4.30 -18.50
CA MET A 278 -12.02 5.37 -19.12
C MET A 278 -11.63 5.01 -20.56
N PHE A 279 -11.18 3.78 -20.82
CA PHE A 279 -10.90 3.31 -22.18
C PHE A 279 -12.15 3.37 -23.06
N GLN A 280 -13.31 2.94 -22.57
CA GLN A 280 -14.58 3.09 -23.27
C GLN A 280 -14.89 4.55 -23.64
N HIS A 281 -14.64 5.49 -22.72
CA HIS A 281 -14.83 6.92 -22.97
C HIS A 281 -13.97 7.44 -24.14
N TYR A 282 -12.72 6.98 -24.25
CA TYR A 282 -11.80 7.38 -25.32
C TYR A 282 -11.89 6.51 -26.59
N GLY A 283 -12.91 5.65 -26.71
CA GLY A 283 -13.11 4.79 -27.88
C GLY A 283 -12.15 3.59 -27.95
N LEU A 284 -11.59 3.20 -26.81
CA LEU A 284 -10.65 2.08 -26.62
C LEU A 284 -11.30 0.93 -25.81
N GLY A 285 -12.63 0.93 -25.70
CA GLY A 285 -13.39 0.00 -24.85
C GLY A 285 -13.47 -1.44 -25.35
N ASP A 286 -13.06 -1.71 -26.59
CA ASP A 286 -12.95 -3.07 -27.11
C ASP A 286 -11.61 -3.68 -26.67
N LEU A 287 -11.61 -4.31 -25.50
CA LEU A 287 -10.41 -4.88 -24.89
C LEU A 287 -9.80 -6.02 -25.72
N GLN A 288 -10.58 -6.66 -26.61
CA GLN A 288 -10.08 -7.71 -27.52
C GLN A 288 -9.08 -7.17 -28.56
N ARG A 289 -9.06 -5.83 -28.76
CA ARG A 289 -8.05 -5.18 -29.59
C ARG A 289 -6.72 -5.01 -28.86
N ILE A 290 -6.70 -5.05 -27.53
CA ILE A 290 -5.46 -5.08 -26.76
C ILE A 290 -4.88 -6.48 -26.93
N ARG A 291 -3.91 -6.62 -27.84
CA ARG A 291 -3.33 -7.93 -28.18
C ARG A 291 -2.15 -8.28 -27.30
N ARG A 292 -1.36 -7.27 -26.94
CA ARG A 292 -0.11 -7.43 -26.19
C ARG A 292 0.02 -6.38 -25.10
N ILE A 293 0.58 -6.79 -23.97
CA ILE A 293 0.95 -5.93 -22.85
C ILE A 293 2.45 -6.06 -22.65
N TYR A 294 3.18 -4.95 -22.64
CA TYR A 294 4.58 -4.92 -22.22
C TYR A 294 4.66 -4.32 -20.83
N ILE A 295 5.12 -5.10 -19.86
CA ILE A 295 5.30 -4.65 -18.49
C ILE A 295 6.74 -4.20 -18.32
N THR A 296 6.91 -2.96 -17.87
CA THR A 296 8.23 -2.36 -17.66
C THR A 296 8.91 -2.93 -16.43
N HIS A 297 8.18 -3.13 -15.33
CA HIS A 297 8.70 -3.70 -14.09
C HIS A 297 7.59 -4.19 -13.15
N ALA A 298 7.97 -4.69 -11.97
CA ALA A 298 7.11 -5.44 -11.07
C ALA A 298 6.35 -4.63 -10.01
N ASP A 299 6.55 -3.31 -9.91
CA ASP A 299 5.81 -2.52 -8.93
C ASP A 299 4.31 -2.50 -9.29
N ALA A 300 3.46 -2.43 -8.26
CA ALA A 300 2.04 -2.73 -8.37
C ALA A 300 1.26 -1.72 -9.22
N ASP A 301 1.73 -0.47 -9.31
CA ASP A 301 1.20 0.56 -10.18
C ASP A 301 1.58 0.39 -11.66
N HIS A 302 2.46 -0.54 -12.00
CA HIS A 302 2.86 -0.83 -13.37
C HIS A 302 2.33 -2.17 -13.86
N CYS A 303 2.30 -3.19 -13.01
CA CYS A 303 1.86 -4.54 -13.42
C CYS A 303 0.61 -5.06 -12.72
N GLY A 304 0.02 -4.28 -11.81
CA GLY A 304 -0.98 -4.78 -10.87
C GLY A 304 -2.33 -5.15 -11.46
N ALA A 305 -2.65 -4.76 -12.69
CA ALA A 305 -3.86 -5.22 -13.39
C ALA A 305 -3.56 -6.18 -14.55
N GLY A 306 -2.31 -6.58 -14.77
CA GLY A 306 -1.90 -7.32 -15.97
C GLY A 306 -2.61 -8.67 -16.16
N GLY A 307 -2.96 -9.37 -15.08
CA GLY A 307 -3.71 -10.62 -15.12
C GLY A 307 -5.23 -10.45 -15.32
N LEU A 308 -5.72 -9.21 -15.36
CA LEU A 308 -7.14 -8.89 -15.57
C LEU A 308 -7.49 -8.66 -17.05
N PHE A 309 -6.48 -8.63 -17.92
CA PHE A 309 -6.62 -8.53 -19.37
C PHE A 309 -6.34 -9.89 -20.03
N GLU A 310 -7.05 -10.20 -21.12
CA GLU A 310 -6.84 -11.43 -21.90
C GLU A 310 -5.63 -11.36 -22.86
N ALA A 311 -4.93 -10.23 -22.90
CA ALA A 311 -3.82 -9.97 -23.79
C ALA A 311 -2.56 -10.75 -23.42
N GLU A 312 -1.70 -11.02 -24.40
CA GLU A 312 -0.40 -11.65 -24.17
C GLU A 312 0.53 -10.67 -23.43
N ALA A 313 0.88 -10.99 -22.19
CA ALA A 313 1.76 -10.16 -21.38
C ALA A 313 3.22 -10.57 -21.57
N HIS A 314 4.09 -9.59 -21.77
CA HIS A 314 5.53 -9.75 -21.87
C HIS A 314 6.24 -9.02 -20.74
N MET A 315 7.21 -9.66 -20.10
CA MET A 315 8.03 -9.01 -19.07
C MET A 315 9.43 -9.62 -18.94
N HIS A 316 10.28 -8.98 -18.15
CA HIS A 316 11.58 -9.52 -17.81
C HIS A 316 11.46 -10.65 -16.77
N ALA A 317 12.36 -11.65 -16.84
CA ALA A 317 12.39 -12.75 -15.87
C ALA A 317 12.62 -12.26 -14.43
N GLY A 318 13.40 -11.19 -14.26
CA GLY A 318 13.62 -10.52 -12.97
C GLY A 318 12.35 -9.93 -12.36
N SER A 319 11.50 -9.28 -13.17
CA SER A 319 10.21 -8.77 -12.72
C SER A 319 9.27 -9.90 -12.28
N LEU A 320 9.24 -11.01 -13.04
CA LEU A 320 8.47 -12.19 -12.63
C LEU A 320 8.99 -12.78 -11.32
N ALA A 321 10.30 -12.77 -11.10
CA ALA A 321 10.90 -13.24 -9.85
C ALA A 321 10.51 -12.35 -8.66
N VAL A 322 10.56 -11.02 -8.82
CA VAL A 322 10.08 -10.06 -7.81
C VAL A 322 8.62 -10.32 -7.44
N ILE A 323 7.75 -10.53 -8.43
CA ILE A 323 6.33 -10.85 -8.22
C ILE A 323 6.18 -12.14 -7.41
N ARG A 324 6.89 -13.21 -7.78
CA ARG A 324 6.81 -14.52 -7.13
C ARG A 324 7.31 -14.50 -5.69
N GLN A 325 8.29 -13.66 -5.39
CA GLN A 325 8.87 -13.52 -4.06
C GLN A 325 8.13 -12.50 -3.19
N ALA A 326 7.19 -11.74 -3.77
CA ALA A 326 6.49 -10.64 -3.10
C ALA A 326 7.45 -9.64 -2.41
N ASN A 327 8.60 -9.39 -3.04
CA ASN A 327 9.64 -8.48 -2.52
C ASN A 327 10.25 -7.68 -3.68
N ARG A 328 9.93 -6.38 -3.74
CA ARG A 328 10.43 -5.46 -4.78
C ARG A 328 11.94 -5.31 -4.83
N ALA A 329 12.63 -5.59 -3.73
CA ALA A 329 14.08 -5.57 -3.66
C ALA A 329 14.76 -6.89 -4.04
N TYR A 330 14.00 -7.93 -4.41
CA TYR A 330 14.56 -9.20 -4.84
C TYR A 330 15.53 -9.05 -6.01
N GLY A 331 16.68 -9.73 -5.95
CA GLY A 331 17.74 -9.63 -6.95
C GLY A 331 18.57 -8.36 -6.87
N SER A 332 18.43 -7.57 -5.79
CA SER A 332 19.20 -6.35 -5.54
C SER A 332 20.03 -6.45 -4.25
N ARG A 333 20.91 -5.46 -4.03
CA ARG A 333 21.65 -5.34 -2.76
C ARG A 333 20.76 -5.10 -1.53
N SER A 334 19.53 -4.65 -1.76
CA SER A 334 18.54 -4.33 -0.71
C SER A 334 17.54 -5.48 -0.50
N GLU A 335 17.75 -6.66 -1.11
CA GLU A 335 16.84 -7.81 -1.02
C GLU A 335 16.52 -8.22 0.43
N ALA A 336 17.50 -8.10 1.32
CA ALA A 336 17.33 -8.41 2.74
C ALA A 336 16.62 -7.30 3.55
N SER A 337 16.20 -6.21 2.90
CA SER A 337 15.45 -5.12 3.54
C SER A 337 14.03 -5.55 3.83
N ILE A 338 13.71 -5.68 5.11
CA ILE A 338 12.35 -5.98 5.55
C ILE A 338 11.36 -4.87 5.19
N LEU A 339 11.80 -3.61 5.11
CA LEU A 339 10.96 -2.50 4.69
C LEU A 339 10.42 -2.74 3.27
N GLU A 340 11.27 -3.23 2.37
CA GLU A 340 10.92 -3.49 0.97
C GLU A 340 9.93 -4.67 0.85
N GLU A 341 10.20 -5.78 1.56
CA GLU A 341 9.35 -6.98 1.57
C GLU A 341 7.95 -6.68 2.12
N VAL A 342 7.88 -6.05 3.29
CA VAL A 342 6.59 -5.77 3.93
C VAL A 342 5.84 -4.66 3.18
N TYR A 343 6.52 -3.61 2.70
CA TYR A 343 5.89 -2.58 1.87
C TYR A 343 5.26 -3.22 0.63
N THR A 344 5.99 -4.12 -0.06
CA THR A 344 5.50 -4.84 -1.23
C THR A 344 4.23 -5.63 -0.90
N THR A 345 4.22 -6.33 0.24
CA THR A 345 3.05 -7.09 0.72
C THR A 345 1.84 -6.18 0.96
N ILE A 346 2.04 -5.05 1.64
CA ILE A 346 0.98 -4.09 1.97
C ILE A 346 0.41 -3.45 0.70
N ILE A 347 1.26 -2.94 -0.18
CA ILE A 347 0.79 -2.27 -1.40
C ILE A 347 0.08 -3.25 -2.32
N ASN A 348 0.58 -4.50 -2.43
CA ASN A 348 -0.08 -5.53 -3.23
C ASN A 348 -1.49 -5.84 -2.72
N LEU A 349 -1.65 -5.89 -1.39
CA LEU A 349 -2.94 -6.12 -0.76
C LEU A 349 -3.92 -4.98 -1.02
N PHE A 350 -3.53 -3.73 -0.73
CA PHE A 350 -4.41 -2.57 -0.90
C PHE A 350 -4.75 -2.29 -2.36
N SER A 351 -3.82 -2.55 -3.27
CA SER A 351 -4.02 -2.33 -4.70
C SER A 351 -4.74 -3.47 -5.42
N ARG A 352 -5.12 -4.55 -4.71
CA ARG A 352 -5.70 -5.77 -5.31
C ARG A 352 -4.83 -6.31 -6.46
N PHE A 353 -3.55 -6.45 -6.16
CA PHE A 353 -2.52 -6.85 -7.11
C PHE A 353 -2.86 -8.16 -7.81
N ALA A 354 -3.02 -8.07 -9.13
CA ALA A 354 -3.36 -9.17 -10.03
C ALA A 354 -2.43 -9.11 -11.27
N PRO A 355 -1.14 -9.44 -11.10
CA PRO A 355 -0.19 -9.49 -12.21
C PRO A 355 -0.50 -10.65 -13.17
N PRO A 356 0.08 -10.67 -14.38
CA PRO A 356 -0.10 -11.81 -15.29
C PRO A 356 0.44 -13.11 -14.68
N GLU A 357 -0.34 -14.19 -14.74
CA GLU A 357 0.07 -15.48 -14.16
C GLU A 357 1.18 -16.16 -14.98
N ASN A 358 1.06 -16.13 -16.31
CA ASN A 358 1.96 -16.81 -17.24
C ASN A 358 2.41 -15.85 -18.35
N PRO A 359 3.24 -14.85 -18.04
CA PRO A 359 3.75 -13.94 -19.05
C PRO A 359 4.82 -14.62 -19.92
N GLU A 360 4.92 -14.17 -21.16
CA GLU A 360 6.06 -14.45 -22.03
C GLU A 360 7.27 -13.64 -21.57
N LEU A 361 8.43 -14.30 -21.49
CA LEU A 361 9.64 -13.68 -20.97
C LEU A 361 10.50 -13.12 -22.09
N PHE A 362 11.06 -11.92 -21.88
CA PHE A 362 12.10 -11.43 -22.78
C PHE A 362 13.33 -12.34 -22.76
N PRO A 363 14.02 -12.52 -23.91
CA PRO A 363 15.25 -13.31 -23.97
C PRO A 363 16.32 -12.75 -23.04
N ALA A 364 17.09 -13.63 -22.38
CA ALA A 364 18.22 -13.24 -21.55
C ALA A 364 19.47 -12.86 -22.37
N GLU A 365 19.56 -13.32 -23.62
CA GLU A 365 20.69 -13.01 -24.49
C GLU A 365 20.50 -11.64 -25.15
N LYS A 366 21.45 -10.74 -24.92
CA LYS A 366 21.44 -9.42 -25.56
C LYS A 366 21.83 -9.50 -27.04
N ILE A 367 21.11 -8.77 -27.87
CA ILE A 367 21.36 -8.66 -29.32
C ILE A 367 22.12 -7.38 -29.70
N GLY A 368 22.39 -6.51 -28.73
CA GLY A 368 23.10 -5.26 -28.94
C GLY A 368 23.18 -4.41 -27.68
N MET A 369 23.61 -3.16 -27.84
CA MET A 369 23.69 -2.18 -26.76
C MET A 369 23.15 -0.83 -27.25
N ARG A 370 22.41 -0.14 -26.37
CA ARG A 370 22.05 1.27 -26.51
C ARG A 370 22.63 2.02 -25.31
N SER A 371 23.68 2.82 -25.53
CA SER A 371 24.47 3.39 -24.43
C SER A 371 24.94 2.28 -23.48
N ILE A 372 24.54 2.32 -22.21
CA ILE A 372 24.87 1.30 -21.20
C ILE A 372 23.84 0.16 -21.10
N PHE A 373 22.75 0.21 -21.86
CA PHE A 373 21.62 -0.72 -21.75
C PHE A 373 21.72 -1.85 -22.78
N PRO A 374 21.71 -3.13 -22.36
CA PRO A 374 21.56 -4.27 -23.25
C PRO A 374 20.23 -4.20 -24.02
N ILE A 375 20.26 -4.51 -25.31
CA ILE A 375 19.03 -4.69 -26.11
C ILE A 375 18.65 -6.17 -26.03
N LEU A 376 17.50 -6.49 -25.44
CA LEU A 376 17.03 -7.87 -25.26
C LEU A 376 16.23 -8.38 -26.47
N ALA A 377 15.43 -7.50 -27.06
CA ALA A 377 14.55 -7.84 -28.17
C ALA A 377 14.23 -6.60 -29.01
N ARG A 378 13.68 -6.85 -30.20
CA ARG A 378 12.98 -5.84 -30.99
C ARG A 378 11.54 -6.26 -31.19
N VAL A 379 10.61 -5.34 -30.92
CA VAL A 379 9.17 -5.58 -31.10
C VAL A 379 8.59 -4.54 -32.03
N ARG A 380 7.59 -4.94 -32.81
CA ARG A 380 6.94 -4.06 -33.78
C ARG A 380 5.50 -3.77 -33.39
N VAL A 381 5.10 -2.52 -33.54
CA VAL A 381 3.71 -2.05 -33.47
C VAL A 381 3.44 -1.26 -34.74
N HIS A 382 2.80 -1.90 -35.71
CA HIS A 382 2.63 -1.34 -37.06
C HIS A 382 3.98 -0.87 -37.68
N ASP A 383 4.19 0.44 -37.83
CA ASP A 383 5.40 1.04 -38.40
C ASP A 383 6.45 1.41 -37.34
N LEU A 384 6.12 1.28 -36.05
CA LEU A 384 7.04 1.52 -34.94
C LEU A 384 7.85 0.27 -34.63
N GLU A 385 9.17 0.37 -34.62
CA GLU A 385 10.08 -0.69 -34.14
C GLU A 385 10.73 -0.24 -32.83
N PHE A 386 10.42 -0.96 -31.75
CA PHE A 386 10.94 -0.71 -30.40
C PHE A 386 12.07 -1.67 -30.07
N GLU A 387 13.17 -1.12 -29.55
CA GLU A 387 14.20 -1.84 -28.82
C GLU A 387 13.76 -2.01 -27.37
N ILE A 388 13.75 -3.25 -26.87
CA ILE A 388 13.56 -3.55 -25.44
C ILE A 388 14.92 -3.45 -24.78
N LEU A 389 15.10 -2.43 -23.94
CA LEU A 389 16.37 -2.13 -23.26
C LEU A 389 16.31 -2.63 -21.81
N GLU A 390 17.30 -3.41 -21.38
CA GLU A 390 17.40 -3.88 -20.00
C GLU A 390 17.98 -2.79 -19.10
N SER A 391 17.31 -2.53 -17.97
CA SER A 391 17.85 -1.74 -16.88
C SER A 391 18.99 -2.48 -16.17
N LEU A 392 19.89 -1.73 -15.55
CA LEU A 392 20.92 -2.26 -14.66
C LEU A 392 20.36 -2.65 -13.28
N GLY A 393 19.06 -2.43 -13.04
CA GLY A 393 18.38 -2.80 -11.80
C GLY A 393 18.47 -1.75 -10.69
N GLY A 394 18.67 -0.47 -11.02
CA GLY A 394 18.77 0.59 -10.01
C GLY A 394 17.45 0.90 -9.31
N HIS A 395 16.38 1.02 -10.09
CA HIS A 395 15.03 1.17 -9.51
C HIS A 395 14.51 -0.17 -8.98
N LEU A 396 14.49 -1.19 -9.85
CA LEU A 396 14.03 -2.54 -9.53
C LEU A 396 14.71 -3.57 -10.44
N HIS A 397 15.00 -4.76 -9.92
CA HIS A 397 15.60 -5.83 -10.71
C HIS A 397 14.69 -6.29 -11.85
N GLY A 398 15.20 -6.24 -13.08
CA GLY A 398 14.44 -6.63 -14.27
C GLY A 398 13.57 -5.54 -14.88
N GLN A 399 13.73 -4.28 -14.47
CA GLN A 399 13.11 -3.18 -15.20
C GLN A 399 13.57 -3.14 -16.67
N VAL A 400 12.68 -2.79 -17.57
CA VAL A 400 12.99 -2.56 -18.99
C VAL A 400 12.48 -1.21 -19.49
N TYR A 401 13.10 -0.71 -20.56
CA TYR A 401 12.67 0.49 -21.29
C TYR A 401 12.27 0.08 -22.72
N LEU A 402 11.33 0.81 -23.32
CA LEU A 402 10.95 0.60 -24.72
C LEU A 402 11.38 1.82 -25.53
N PHE A 403 12.28 1.64 -26.49
CA PHE A 403 12.91 2.72 -27.23
C PHE A 403 12.65 2.61 -28.74
N CYS A 404 11.95 3.58 -29.34
CA CYS A 404 11.75 3.66 -30.78
C CYS A 404 12.53 4.85 -31.36
N PRO A 405 13.77 4.64 -31.85
CA PRO A 405 14.61 5.72 -32.35
C PRO A 405 14.03 6.38 -33.61
N ALA A 406 13.53 5.58 -34.56
CA ALA A 406 13.04 6.07 -35.86
C ALA A 406 11.87 7.06 -35.72
N HIS A 407 11.04 6.89 -34.67
CA HIS A 407 9.88 7.73 -34.43
C HIS A 407 10.03 8.65 -33.22
N GLY A 408 11.20 8.65 -32.58
CA GLY A 408 11.50 9.63 -31.54
C GLY A 408 10.70 9.44 -30.27
N ILE A 409 10.50 8.22 -29.77
CA ILE A 409 9.79 7.99 -28.51
C ILE A 409 10.50 6.96 -27.63
N ILE A 410 10.53 7.22 -26.32
CA ILE A 410 11.06 6.31 -25.31
C ILE A 410 10.11 6.19 -24.11
N PHE A 411 9.86 4.96 -23.66
CA PHE A 411 9.17 4.65 -22.41
C PHE A 411 10.21 4.27 -21.37
N THR A 412 10.31 5.07 -20.31
CA THR A 412 11.49 5.04 -19.41
C THR A 412 11.22 4.39 -18.07
N ALA A 413 10.01 3.86 -17.86
CA ALA A 413 9.57 3.37 -16.55
C ALA A 413 9.89 4.41 -15.45
N ASP A 414 10.18 3.94 -14.23
CA ASP A 414 10.35 4.80 -13.06
C ASP A 414 11.75 5.40 -12.93
N THR A 415 12.65 5.10 -13.87
CA THR A 415 13.96 5.76 -13.92
C THR A 415 13.82 7.27 -14.21
N LEU A 416 12.83 7.68 -15.00
CA LEU A 416 12.44 9.09 -15.19
C LEU A 416 10.97 9.30 -14.80
N ILE A 417 10.76 10.31 -13.96
CA ILE A 417 9.44 10.79 -13.50
C ILE A 417 9.37 12.28 -13.79
N ASN A 418 8.27 12.75 -14.40
CA ASN A 418 8.02 14.18 -14.53
C ASN A 418 7.27 14.74 -13.31
N PHE A 419 8.01 14.95 -12.21
CA PHE A 419 7.46 15.53 -10.97
C PHE A 419 6.78 16.88 -11.15
N GLY A 420 7.21 17.67 -12.15
CA GLY A 420 6.63 18.97 -12.46
C GLY A 420 5.21 18.89 -13.04
N SER A 421 4.86 17.74 -13.63
CA SER A 421 3.53 17.49 -14.20
C SER A 421 2.54 16.84 -13.23
N LEU A 422 3.00 16.38 -12.06
CA LEU A 422 2.14 15.77 -11.05
C LEU A 422 1.31 16.85 -10.35
N ASP A 423 0.04 16.55 -10.08
CA ASP A 423 -0.79 17.36 -9.19
C ASP A 423 -0.44 17.11 -7.71
N GLU A 424 -1.05 17.89 -6.82
CA GLU A 424 -0.75 17.80 -5.37
C GLU A 424 -1.13 16.43 -4.79
N ASP A 425 -2.25 15.86 -5.23
CA ASP A 425 -2.72 14.56 -4.76
C ASP A 425 -1.75 13.43 -5.14
N ARG A 426 -1.28 13.38 -6.39
CA ARG A 426 -0.26 12.39 -6.81
C ARG A 426 1.08 12.60 -6.13
N ARG A 427 1.51 13.86 -5.95
CA ARG A 427 2.76 14.14 -5.21
C ARG A 427 2.68 13.67 -3.76
N ARG A 428 1.53 13.91 -3.11
CA ARG A 428 1.30 13.43 -1.74
C ARG A 428 1.30 11.91 -1.70
N TYR A 429 0.61 11.25 -2.62
CA TYR A 429 0.59 9.78 -2.67
C TYR A 429 1.99 9.19 -2.87
N ASN A 430 2.77 9.70 -3.82
CA ASN A 430 4.12 9.19 -4.09
C ASN A 430 5.06 9.36 -2.88
N SER A 431 4.83 10.37 -2.03
CA SER A 431 5.64 10.57 -0.83
C SER A 431 5.48 9.46 0.23
N PHE A 432 4.37 8.71 0.20
CA PHE A 432 4.14 7.61 1.15
C PHE A 432 5.12 6.45 0.91
N ALA A 433 5.36 6.09 -0.35
CA ALA A 433 6.33 5.07 -0.71
C ALA A 433 7.74 5.47 -0.27
N ASP A 434 8.16 6.70 -0.59
CA ASP A 434 9.46 7.24 -0.17
C ASP A 434 9.65 7.18 1.35
N PHE A 435 8.60 7.46 2.13
CA PHE A 435 8.65 7.36 3.59
C PHE A 435 8.80 5.91 4.06
N LEU A 436 7.99 4.98 3.54
CA LEU A 436 7.89 3.60 4.04
C LEU A 436 9.12 2.75 3.68
N VAL A 437 9.74 2.98 2.53
CA VAL A 437 10.94 2.24 2.09
C VAL A 437 12.22 3.06 2.15
N THR A 438 12.18 4.31 2.62
CA THR A 438 13.29 5.29 2.69
C THR A 438 13.85 5.75 1.34
N SER A 439 13.73 4.92 0.30
CA SER A 439 14.00 5.26 -1.09
C SER A 439 13.24 4.30 -2.00
N VAL A 440 12.56 4.81 -3.02
CA VAL A 440 11.96 3.98 -4.06
C VAL A 440 12.97 3.27 -4.97
N ASN A 441 14.29 3.54 -4.86
CA ASN A 441 15.32 2.85 -5.63
C ASN A 441 16.05 1.82 -4.77
N VAL A 442 15.95 0.54 -5.18
CA VAL A 442 16.64 -0.56 -4.49
C VAL A 442 18.18 -0.43 -4.57
N ASP A 443 18.70 0.24 -5.61
CA ASP A 443 20.07 0.75 -5.70
C ASP A 443 20.10 2.18 -6.27
N SER A 444 20.09 3.16 -5.37
CA SER A 444 20.16 4.60 -5.70
C SER A 444 21.40 5.03 -6.50
N GLU A 445 22.52 4.31 -6.41
CA GLU A 445 23.73 4.65 -7.18
C GLU A 445 23.58 4.22 -8.64
N LEU A 446 23.11 2.98 -8.85
CA LEU A 446 22.76 2.48 -10.16
C LEU A 446 21.65 3.30 -10.80
N ALA A 447 20.57 3.61 -10.06
CA ALA A 447 19.46 4.41 -10.56
C ALA A 447 19.92 5.79 -11.08
N ARG A 448 20.87 6.43 -10.38
CA ARG A 448 21.46 7.71 -10.83
C ARG A 448 22.28 7.56 -12.11
N ARG A 449 23.04 6.47 -12.24
CA ARG A 449 23.83 6.16 -13.44
C ARG A 449 22.93 5.93 -14.66
N GLU A 450 21.86 5.14 -14.48
CA GLU A 450 20.87 4.86 -15.51
C GLU A 450 20.13 6.12 -15.94
N ARG A 451 19.69 6.94 -14.97
CA ARG A 451 19.03 8.22 -15.24
C ARG A 451 19.87 9.13 -16.13
N ARG A 452 21.16 9.25 -15.83
CA ARG A 452 22.08 10.04 -16.66
C ARG A 452 22.18 9.47 -18.09
N ALA A 453 22.38 8.16 -18.21
CA ALA A 453 22.50 7.52 -19.52
C ALA A 453 21.22 7.61 -20.36
N LEU A 454 20.03 7.53 -19.75
CA LEU A 454 18.76 7.76 -20.45
C LEU A 454 18.64 9.20 -20.95
N LEU A 455 18.99 10.19 -20.12
CA LEU A 455 18.98 11.60 -20.52
C LEU A 455 19.96 11.86 -21.68
N ASP A 456 21.13 11.22 -21.67
CA ASP A 456 22.10 11.31 -22.77
C ASP A 456 21.52 10.69 -24.06
N VAL A 457 20.89 9.51 -23.98
CA VAL A 457 20.21 8.87 -25.14
C VAL A 457 19.10 9.76 -25.71
N ILE A 458 18.30 10.38 -24.84
CA ILE A 458 17.22 11.31 -25.24
C ILE A 458 17.80 12.55 -25.93
N ALA A 459 18.85 13.14 -25.35
CA ALA A 459 19.51 14.32 -25.91
C ALA A 459 20.18 14.04 -27.26
N ASP A 460 20.79 12.86 -27.41
CA ASP A 460 21.38 12.41 -28.67
C ASP A 460 20.31 12.26 -29.75
N LEU A 461 19.19 11.61 -29.43
CA LEU A 461 18.08 11.45 -30.36
C LEU A 461 17.42 12.80 -30.71
N ASP A 462 17.28 13.72 -29.75
CA ASP A 462 16.79 15.07 -30.01
C ASP A 462 17.67 15.80 -31.05
N ARG A 463 18.99 15.65 -30.98
CA ARG A 463 19.92 16.23 -31.96
C ARG A 463 19.77 15.60 -33.35
N GLU A 464 19.54 14.29 -33.41
CA GLU A 464 19.30 13.58 -34.67
C GLU A 464 17.96 13.97 -35.33
N LEU A 465 16.93 14.23 -34.52
CA LEU A 465 15.60 14.61 -34.99
C LEU A 465 15.46 16.10 -35.33
N ALA A 466 16.32 16.96 -34.77
CA ALA A 466 16.28 18.41 -34.97
C ALA A 466 16.18 18.88 -36.43
N PRO A 467 16.89 18.30 -37.42
CA PRO A 467 16.76 18.67 -38.83
C PRO A 467 15.37 18.45 -39.42
N SER A 468 14.59 17.53 -38.83
CA SER A 468 13.20 17.25 -39.23
C SER A 468 12.16 18.06 -38.44
N GLY A 469 12.60 18.97 -37.56
CA GLY A 469 11.71 19.75 -36.69
C GLY A 469 11.02 18.93 -35.60
N ARG A 470 11.48 17.70 -35.36
CA ARG A 470 10.92 16.77 -34.37
C ARG A 470 11.79 16.75 -33.11
N ARG A 471 11.19 16.27 -32.03
CA ARG A 471 11.79 16.08 -30.71
C ARG A 471 11.51 14.66 -30.22
N CYS A 472 12.36 14.15 -29.35
CA CYS A 472 12.17 12.90 -28.64
C CYS A 472 11.09 13.08 -27.56
N LEU A 473 10.03 12.28 -27.69
CA LEU A 473 8.97 12.13 -26.70
C LEU A 473 9.44 11.17 -25.60
N VAL A 474 9.34 11.63 -24.36
CA VAL A 474 9.72 10.90 -23.16
C VAL A 474 8.46 10.52 -22.39
N ALA A 475 8.07 9.25 -22.51
CA ALA A 475 6.98 8.64 -21.76
C ALA A 475 7.53 8.12 -20.42
N CYS A 476 7.41 8.97 -19.39
CA CYS A 476 7.88 8.68 -18.04
C CYS A 476 7.03 7.60 -17.36
N GLY A 477 7.56 6.91 -16.35
CA GLY A 477 6.76 5.97 -15.55
C GLY A 477 5.62 6.67 -14.82
N HIS A 478 5.85 7.92 -14.39
CA HIS A 478 4.84 8.78 -13.76
C HIS A 478 4.82 10.16 -14.41
N GLY A 479 3.61 10.69 -14.62
CA GLY A 479 3.37 12.04 -15.11
C GLY A 479 3.30 12.13 -16.64
N SER A 480 3.28 13.34 -17.17
CA SER A 480 3.01 13.56 -18.60
C SER A 480 4.12 13.07 -19.55
N ILE A 481 3.72 12.65 -20.76
CA ILE A 481 4.66 12.56 -21.89
C ILE A 481 5.26 13.95 -22.12
N SER A 482 6.57 14.00 -22.22
CA SER A 482 7.36 15.23 -22.18
C SER A 482 8.42 15.27 -23.27
N THR A 483 9.07 16.41 -23.45
CA THR A 483 10.33 16.55 -24.21
C THR A 483 11.42 17.13 -23.31
N LEU A 484 12.69 16.89 -23.63
CA LEU A 484 13.81 17.36 -22.80
C LEU A 484 14.25 18.76 -23.22
N VAL A 485 13.89 19.80 -22.47
CA VAL A 485 14.26 21.20 -22.73
C VAL A 485 15.18 21.69 -21.62
N ASP A 486 16.40 22.13 -21.96
CA ASP A 486 17.41 22.63 -21.01
C ASP A 486 17.63 21.71 -19.78
N GLY A 487 17.62 20.39 -20.02
CA GLY A 487 17.80 19.38 -18.98
C GLY A 487 16.56 19.13 -18.11
N ARG A 488 15.41 19.70 -18.45
CA ARG A 488 14.12 19.51 -17.76
C ARG A 488 13.09 18.86 -18.68
N LEU A 489 12.17 18.11 -18.09
CA LEU A 489 11.06 17.50 -18.82
C LEU A 489 9.90 18.50 -18.90
N GLU A 490 9.60 18.97 -20.11
CA GLU A 490 8.47 19.85 -20.39
C GLU A 490 7.34 19.07 -21.07
N VAL A 491 6.10 19.30 -20.62
CA VAL A 491 4.91 18.59 -21.08
C VAL A 491 4.75 18.71 -22.61
N ALA A 492 4.59 17.58 -23.28
CA ALA A 492 4.39 17.51 -24.71
C ALA A 492 2.89 17.44 -25.05
N GLY A 493 2.38 18.48 -25.71
CA GLY A 493 0.99 18.52 -26.16
C GLY A 493 -0.04 18.78 -25.05
N PRO A 494 -1.34 18.77 -25.39
CA PRO A 494 -2.41 19.06 -24.44
C PRO A 494 -2.65 17.91 -23.47
N VAL A 495 -3.04 18.26 -22.23
CA VAL A 495 -3.45 17.32 -21.18
C VAL A 495 -4.92 17.57 -20.86
N GLU A 496 -5.72 16.51 -20.91
CA GLU A 496 -7.15 16.53 -20.57
C GLU A 496 -7.40 15.79 -19.26
N ARG A 497 -8.17 16.38 -18.34
CA ARG A 497 -8.59 15.69 -17.11
C ARG A 497 -9.84 14.85 -17.38
N TYR A 498 -9.71 13.53 -17.22
CA TYR A 498 -10.82 12.60 -17.16
C TYR A 498 -11.41 12.52 -15.74
N ARG A 499 -12.74 12.51 -15.65
CA ARG A 499 -13.50 12.09 -14.47
C ARG A 499 -14.70 11.25 -14.92
N PRO A 500 -15.06 10.19 -14.18
CA PRO A 500 -16.30 9.46 -14.39
C PRO A 500 -17.49 10.41 -14.32
N LYS A 501 -18.45 10.27 -15.24
CA LYS A 501 -19.71 11.02 -15.15
C LYS A 501 -20.51 10.48 -13.96
N GLU A 502 -21.02 11.36 -13.11
CA GLU A 502 -22.04 11.00 -12.13
C GLU A 502 -23.20 10.31 -12.88
N ARG A 503 -23.58 9.12 -12.42
CA ARG A 503 -24.70 8.35 -12.99
C ARG A 503 -26.03 8.92 -12.54
#